data_AF-A0A5N6JMQ2-F1
#
_entry.id   AF-A0A5N6JMQ2-F1
#
_cell.length_a   1.000
_cell.length_b   1.000
_cell.length_c   1.000
_cell.angle_alpha   90.00
_cell.angle_beta   90.00
_cell.angle_gamma   90.00
#
_symmetry.space_group_name_H-M   'P 1'
#
loop_
_entity.id
_entity.type
_entity.pdbx_description
1 polymer ?
#
loop_
_entity_poly.entity_id
_entity_poly.type
_entity_poly.pdbx_seq_one_letter_code
_entity_poly.pdbx_strand_id
1 'polypeptide(L)'
;MADQPPGMQHEDSISSQDPHSQGDKGKTKNRRPANTAFRQQRLKAWQPILTPKTVLPLFFAIGIIFAPIGGGLLYASSLVQEIVLDYSKCHTDAPLCEDYNDSGDLMPASDVKMFFKKPYTYTGTAPEWCRKDINQTYYNGSVAHASVPAVQCRLTFPVHTDMEPPLSGKAVSAGTIRSSDCTPLTTVNDNGVDKPYYPCGLAANSVFNDTFTSPFLQNVAGATNSNSSGTTYNMKNNSDVSWSSDRELYGPTKYKWADVIVPPNWVERYPNNYSDDYHPDLENDEAFQVWMRLAGLPTFSKLVQRNDDDTMKSGQYQVNITHLFNVTAYGGTKSIVISTRTVMGGDV
;
A
#
# COMPACT_ATOMS: atom_id res chain seq x y z
N MET A 1 73.58 5.83 -12.87
CA MET A 1 73.68 6.62 -11.62
C MET A 1 72.46 7.54 -11.61
N ALA A 2 71.36 7.09 -10.99
CA ALA A 2 70.98 7.39 -9.59
C ALA A 2 70.61 8.88 -9.44
N ASP A 3 69.39 9.27 -9.06
CA ASP A 3 68.77 8.96 -7.76
C ASP A 3 67.23 8.86 -7.79
N GLN A 4 66.72 8.06 -6.87
CA GLN A 4 65.31 7.82 -6.55
C GLN A 4 64.93 8.73 -5.37
N PRO A 5 63.78 9.43 -5.36
CA PRO A 5 63.39 10.26 -4.21
C PRO A 5 62.99 9.40 -2.99
N PRO A 6 63.26 9.86 -1.76
CA PRO A 6 63.11 9.05 -0.55
C PRO A 6 61.65 8.76 -0.21
N GLY A 7 61.41 7.55 0.30
CA GLY A 7 60.10 7.07 0.72
C GLY A 7 59.56 7.81 1.94
N MET A 8 58.27 8.16 1.89
CA MET A 8 57.51 8.67 3.03
C MET A 8 57.32 7.55 4.07
N GLN A 9 57.85 7.73 5.27
CA GLN A 9 57.53 6.89 6.43
C GLN A 9 56.18 7.33 6.99
N HIS A 10 55.23 6.40 7.04
CA HIS A 10 53.90 6.63 7.62
C HIS A 10 53.98 6.38 9.14
N GLU A 11 54.00 7.45 9.93
CA GLU A 11 54.11 7.40 11.40
C GLU A 11 52.76 7.15 12.12
N ASP A 12 51.81 6.46 11.49
CA ASP A 12 50.47 6.23 12.07
C ASP A 12 50.16 4.75 12.33
N SER A 13 51.18 4.00 12.77
CA SER A 13 50.96 2.65 13.28
C SER A 13 50.44 2.71 14.73
N ILE A 14 49.14 2.42 14.89
CA ILE A 14 48.42 2.22 16.17
C ILE A 14 49.07 1.17 17.10
N SER A 15 50.00 0.37 16.57
CA SER A 15 50.77 -0.65 17.29
C SER A 15 51.77 -0.09 18.32
N SER A 16 52.05 1.21 18.33
CA SER A 16 53.09 1.80 19.19
C SER A 16 52.61 2.19 20.60
N GLN A 17 51.35 1.94 20.96
CA GLN A 17 50.75 2.38 22.23
C GLN A 17 50.26 1.24 23.13
N ASP A 18 50.76 0.01 22.94
CA ASP A 18 50.44 -1.11 23.83
C ASP A 18 51.26 -1.03 25.14
N PRO A 19 50.65 -0.89 26.34
CA PRO A 19 51.39 -0.69 27.58
C PRO A 19 52.11 -1.95 28.10
N HIS A 20 51.95 -3.08 27.42
CA HIS A 20 52.52 -4.37 27.84
C HIS A 20 53.89 -4.70 27.24
N SER A 21 54.47 -3.83 26.41
CA SER A 21 55.77 -4.07 25.74
C SER A 21 56.92 -3.19 26.28
N GLN A 22 57.08 -3.07 27.59
CA GLN A 22 58.34 -2.57 28.17
C GLN A 22 58.78 -3.40 29.36
N GLY A 23 59.99 -3.93 29.22
CA GLY A 23 60.71 -4.68 30.24
C GLY A 23 60.93 -3.88 31.52
N ASP A 24 60.98 -4.66 32.59
CA ASP A 24 61.11 -4.28 33.99
C ASP A 24 62.27 -3.31 34.27
N LYS A 25 61.96 -2.03 34.50
CA LYS A 25 62.83 -1.08 35.20
C LYS A 25 62.00 -0.12 36.06
N GLY A 26 62.04 -0.36 37.39
CA GLY A 26 61.76 0.61 38.47
C GLY A 26 60.63 1.62 38.25
N LYS A 27 59.38 1.25 38.57
CA LYS A 27 58.26 2.19 38.60
C LYS A 27 58.41 3.19 39.75
N THR A 28 58.90 4.39 39.47
CA THR A 28 58.60 5.56 40.29
C THR A 28 57.08 5.79 40.27
N LYS A 29 56.41 5.74 41.44
CA LYS A 29 54.97 5.99 41.56
C LYS A 29 54.66 7.43 41.15
N ASN A 30 54.40 7.64 39.88
CA ASN A 30 53.97 8.92 39.35
C ASN A 30 52.44 8.94 39.27
N ARG A 31 51.80 9.83 40.03
CA ARG A 31 50.34 10.06 40.04
C ARG A 31 49.88 10.97 38.90
N ARG A 32 50.79 11.41 38.03
CA ARG A 32 50.44 12.25 36.89
C ARG A 32 49.66 11.43 35.85
N PRO A 33 48.52 11.93 35.37
CA PRO A 33 47.77 11.27 34.32
C PRO A 33 48.62 11.16 33.04
N ALA A 34 48.41 10.08 32.28
CA ALA A 34 49.14 9.83 31.04
C ALA A 34 48.94 10.98 30.02
N ASN A 35 50.04 11.39 29.39
CA ASN A 35 50.09 12.50 28.43
C ASN A 35 49.66 12.03 27.03
N THR A 36 48.40 11.63 26.91
CA THR A 36 47.81 11.23 25.61
C THR A 36 46.76 12.25 25.17
N ALA A 37 46.63 12.46 23.86
CA ALA A 37 45.71 13.46 23.28
C ALA A 37 44.25 13.26 23.72
N PHE A 38 43.83 12.00 23.91
CA PHE A 38 42.51 11.65 24.42
C PHE A 38 42.32 12.07 25.89
N ARG A 39 43.23 11.68 26.79
CA ARG A 39 43.12 11.98 28.24
C ARG A 39 43.30 13.46 28.56
N GLN A 40 43.98 14.21 27.69
CA GLN A 40 44.18 15.65 27.83
C GLN A 40 43.15 16.49 27.06
N GLN A 41 42.16 15.86 26.41
CA GLN A 41 41.15 16.55 25.60
C GLN A 41 41.75 17.41 24.47
N ARG A 42 42.85 16.95 23.88
CA ARG A 42 43.56 17.57 22.75
C ARG A 42 43.41 16.74 21.47
N LEU A 43 42.30 16.02 21.35
CA LEU A 43 41.97 15.32 20.11
C LEU A 43 41.79 16.35 18.99
N LYS A 44 42.16 15.96 17.77
CA LYS A 44 41.93 16.79 16.58
C LYS A 44 40.43 16.92 16.38
N ALA A 45 39.89 18.05 16.81
CA ALA A 45 38.51 18.42 16.59
C ALA A 45 38.44 19.44 15.45
N TRP A 46 37.44 19.30 14.59
CA TRP A 46 37.06 20.36 13.67
C TRP A 46 35.94 21.17 14.31
N GLN A 47 36.16 22.47 14.46
CA GLN A 47 35.15 23.39 14.97
C GLN A 47 34.61 24.21 13.78
N PRO A 48 33.40 23.91 13.28
CA PRO A 48 32.83 24.67 12.18
C PRO A 48 32.45 26.06 12.66
N ILE A 49 33.24 27.06 12.28
CA ILE A 49 32.89 28.46 12.49
C ILE A 49 32.02 28.89 11.30
N LEU A 50 30.72 29.03 11.56
CA LEU A 50 29.74 29.46 10.57
C LEU A 50 29.91 30.96 10.31
N THR A 51 30.67 31.29 9.26
CA THR A 51 30.82 32.67 8.78
C THR A 51 30.04 32.86 7.48
N PRO A 52 29.63 34.09 7.13
CA PRO A 52 28.93 34.34 5.87
C PRO A 52 29.69 33.81 4.63
N LYS A 53 31.02 33.79 4.67
CA LYS A 53 31.88 33.29 3.58
C LYS A 53 31.80 31.76 3.41
N THR A 54 31.51 31.01 4.47
CA THR A 54 31.40 29.54 4.39
C THR A 54 29.95 29.08 4.22
N VAL A 55 29.01 29.82 4.81
CA VAL A 55 27.59 29.47 4.81
C VAL A 55 26.90 29.84 3.50
N LEU A 56 27.24 30.99 2.90
CA LEU A 56 26.57 31.45 1.68
C LEU A 56 26.81 30.50 0.48
N PRO A 57 28.04 30.03 0.18
CA PRO A 57 28.26 29.06 -0.90
C PRO A 57 27.57 27.72 -0.65
N LEU A 58 27.49 27.27 0.62
CA LEU A 58 26.80 26.03 0.98
C LEU A 58 25.31 26.11 0.65
N PHE A 59 24.63 27.21 0.99
CA PHE A 59 23.22 27.40 0.64
C PHE A 59 22.99 27.45 -0.87
N PHE A 60 23.88 28.11 -1.63
CA PHE A 60 23.79 28.10 -3.10
C PHE A 60 23.98 26.70 -3.69
N ALA A 61 24.93 25.91 -3.16
CA ALA A 61 25.14 24.54 -3.60
C ALA A 61 23.91 23.66 -3.33
N ILE A 62 23.33 23.75 -2.12
CA ILE A 62 22.09 23.04 -1.79
C ILE A 62 20.96 23.47 -2.71
N GLY A 63 20.81 24.78 -2.95
CA GLY A 63 19.79 25.33 -3.86
C GLY A 63 19.93 24.80 -5.31
N ILE A 64 21.15 24.75 -5.84
CA ILE A 64 21.43 24.24 -7.20
C ILE A 64 21.10 22.74 -7.30
N ILE A 65 21.23 21.97 -6.22
CA ILE A 65 20.89 20.55 -6.20
C ILE A 65 19.38 20.34 -6.01
N PHE A 66 18.77 21.07 -5.06
CA PHE A 66 17.36 20.86 -4.70
C PHE A 66 16.38 21.52 -5.68
N ALA A 67 16.76 22.60 -6.38
CA ALA A 67 15.91 23.21 -7.39
C ALA A 67 15.54 22.26 -8.55
N PRO A 68 16.50 21.57 -9.23
CA PRO A 68 16.16 20.63 -10.29
C PRO A 68 15.47 19.37 -9.75
N ILE A 69 15.84 18.88 -8.56
CA ILE A 69 15.14 17.75 -7.93
C ILE A 69 13.68 18.13 -7.65
N GLY A 70 13.44 19.27 -7.02
CA GLY A 70 12.10 19.78 -6.74
C GLY A 70 11.29 20.02 -8.01
N GLY A 71 11.91 20.58 -9.05
CA GLY A 71 11.28 20.73 -10.37
C GLY A 71 10.90 19.37 -10.99
N GLY A 72 11.77 18.37 -10.91
CA GLY A 72 11.51 17.02 -11.38
C GLY A 72 10.40 16.31 -10.60
N LEU A 73 10.36 16.50 -9.27
CA LEU A 73 9.31 15.97 -8.41
C LEU A 73 7.95 16.60 -8.70
N LEU A 74 7.89 17.93 -8.85
CA LEU A 74 6.67 18.65 -9.21
C LEU A 74 6.18 18.25 -10.60
N TYR A 75 7.10 18.11 -11.56
CA TYR A 75 6.76 17.61 -12.88
C TYR A 75 6.18 16.20 -12.81
N ALA A 76 6.85 15.27 -12.13
CA ALA A 76 6.38 13.90 -11.96
C ALA A 76 5.00 13.85 -11.26
N SER A 77 4.77 14.63 -10.21
CA SER A 77 3.46 14.73 -9.55
C SER A 77 2.37 15.23 -10.51
N SER A 78 2.65 16.23 -11.34
CA SER A 78 1.71 16.70 -12.37
C SER A 78 1.41 15.65 -13.47
N LEU A 79 2.17 14.54 -13.51
CA LEU A 79 1.93 13.46 -14.46
C LEU A 79 0.88 12.44 -14.02
N VAL A 80 0.54 12.39 -12.74
CA VAL A 80 -0.44 11.46 -12.18
C VAL A 80 -1.85 11.86 -12.63
N GLN A 81 -2.65 10.86 -12.99
CA GLN A 81 -4.08 11.02 -13.27
C GLN A 81 -4.84 10.18 -12.24
N GLU A 82 -5.87 10.75 -11.63
CA GLU A 82 -6.58 10.13 -10.52
C GLU A 82 -8.10 10.39 -10.56
N ILE A 83 -8.85 9.36 -10.18
CA ILE A 83 -10.29 9.39 -9.91
C ILE A 83 -10.50 8.88 -8.48
N VAL A 84 -11.15 9.69 -7.64
CA VAL A 84 -11.55 9.33 -6.29
C VAL A 84 -13.07 9.47 -6.19
N LEU A 85 -13.76 8.36 -5.93
CA LEU A 85 -15.21 8.34 -5.74
C LEU A 85 -15.53 7.79 -4.35
N ASP A 86 -16.07 8.63 -3.47
CA ASP A 86 -16.58 8.22 -2.16
C ASP A 86 -17.93 7.52 -2.33
N TYR A 87 -17.99 6.25 -1.95
CA TYR A 87 -19.19 5.42 -2.05
C TYR A 87 -19.69 4.96 -0.69
N SER A 88 -19.24 5.58 0.40
CA SER A 88 -19.56 5.21 1.79
C SER A 88 -21.07 5.12 2.04
N LYS A 89 -21.84 6.03 1.44
CA LYS A 89 -23.29 6.15 1.62
C LYS A 89 -24.09 5.60 0.44
N CYS A 90 -23.46 4.94 -0.52
CA CYS A 90 -24.20 4.40 -1.66
C CYS A 90 -25.33 3.45 -1.22
N HIS A 91 -25.13 2.66 -0.16
CA HIS A 91 -26.15 1.75 0.35
C HIS A 91 -27.40 2.47 0.91
N THR A 92 -27.35 3.78 1.18
CA THR A 92 -28.43 4.58 1.78
C THR A 92 -28.94 5.67 0.83
N ASP A 93 -28.03 6.42 0.22
CA ASP A 93 -28.34 7.65 -0.52
C ASP A 93 -28.51 7.43 -2.03
N ALA A 94 -27.91 6.37 -2.60
CA ALA A 94 -28.02 6.12 -4.04
C ALA A 94 -29.44 5.61 -4.42
N PRO A 95 -29.97 6.02 -5.59
CA PRO A 95 -31.24 5.52 -6.10
C PRO A 95 -31.15 4.03 -6.45
N LEU A 96 -32.30 3.35 -6.53
CA LEU A 96 -32.34 1.98 -7.05
C LEU A 96 -32.05 1.97 -8.55
N CYS A 97 -31.18 1.07 -8.99
CA CYS A 97 -30.94 0.84 -10.41
C CYS A 97 -32.22 0.31 -11.07
N GLU A 98 -32.80 1.04 -12.02
CA GLU A 98 -34.04 0.60 -12.70
C GLU A 98 -33.76 -0.61 -13.61
N ASP A 99 -32.67 -0.57 -14.38
CA ASP A 99 -32.30 -1.59 -15.37
C ASP A 99 -30.78 -1.85 -15.47
N TYR A 100 -30.37 -2.87 -16.24
CA TYR A 100 -28.93 -3.17 -16.47
C TYR A 100 -28.17 -2.02 -17.14
N ASN A 101 -28.85 -1.22 -17.98
CA ASN A 101 -28.22 -0.09 -18.69
C ASN A 101 -28.36 1.26 -17.96
N ASP A 102 -29.01 1.28 -16.79
CA ASP A 102 -29.23 2.51 -16.03
C ASP A 102 -27.94 2.94 -15.31
N SER A 103 -27.48 4.16 -15.54
CA SER A 103 -26.30 4.69 -14.85
C SER A 103 -26.63 5.26 -13.48
N GLY A 104 -27.91 5.48 -13.16
CA GLY A 104 -28.38 6.08 -11.92
C GLY A 104 -28.37 7.60 -11.93
N ASP A 105 -28.35 8.18 -10.72
CA ASP A 105 -28.31 9.64 -10.52
C ASP A 105 -26.88 10.15 -10.41
N LEU A 106 -26.70 11.45 -10.60
CA LEU A 106 -25.41 12.13 -10.40
C LEU A 106 -24.93 11.98 -8.95
N MET A 107 -23.65 11.62 -8.79
CA MET A 107 -22.99 11.63 -7.49
C MET A 107 -22.87 13.06 -6.94
N PRO A 108 -23.01 13.27 -5.62
CA PRO A 108 -22.74 14.57 -5.01
C PRO A 108 -21.32 15.05 -5.32
N ALA A 109 -21.17 16.34 -5.67
CA ALA A 109 -19.86 16.89 -6.03
C ALA A 109 -18.82 16.84 -4.89
N SER A 110 -19.25 16.68 -3.63
CA SER A 110 -18.35 16.46 -2.48
C SER A 110 -17.67 15.10 -2.50
N ASP A 111 -18.30 14.13 -3.17
CA ASP A 111 -17.93 12.71 -3.12
C ASP A 111 -17.10 12.33 -4.36
N VAL A 112 -16.88 13.28 -5.26
CA VAL A 112 -16.13 13.12 -6.51
C VAL A 112 -14.92 14.03 -6.51
N LYS A 113 -13.73 13.45 -6.67
CA LYS A 113 -12.51 14.19 -6.99
C LYS A 113 -11.84 13.56 -8.19
N MET A 114 -11.55 14.36 -9.21
CA MET A 114 -11.00 13.89 -10.47
C MET A 114 -9.87 14.83 -10.91
N PHE A 115 -8.70 14.26 -11.16
CA PHE A 115 -7.52 14.97 -11.59
C PHE A 115 -7.02 14.37 -12.90
N PHE A 116 -7.19 15.12 -13.99
CA PHE A 116 -6.79 14.70 -15.34
C PHE A 116 -5.97 15.80 -16.02
N LYS A 117 -5.03 15.37 -16.86
CA LYS A 117 -4.28 16.28 -17.72
C LYS A 117 -5.19 16.87 -18.80
N LYS A 118 -4.96 18.14 -19.09
CA LYS A 118 -5.58 18.82 -20.23
C LYS A 118 -4.64 18.73 -21.46
N PRO A 119 -5.17 18.72 -22.69
CA PRO A 119 -6.57 18.79 -23.06
C PRO A 119 -7.31 17.47 -22.87
N TYR A 120 -8.62 17.54 -22.58
CA TYR A 120 -9.46 16.35 -22.47
C TYR A 120 -9.80 15.80 -23.86
N THR A 121 -9.63 14.49 -24.04
CA THR A 121 -9.99 13.79 -25.29
C THR A 121 -11.46 13.37 -25.26
N TYR A 122 -12.01 13.13 -24.07
CA TYR A 122 -13.39 12.73 -23.84
C TYR A 122 -14.05 13.61 -22.77
N THR A 123 -15.28 14.06 -23.04
CA THR A 123 -16.14 14.77 -22.07
C THR A 123 -17.39 13.92 -21.85
N GLY A 124 -17.28 12.93 -20.97
CA GLY A 124 -18.41 12.09 -20.56
C GLY A 124 -19.36 12.80 -19.60
N THR A 125 -20.39 12.08 -19.16
CA THR A 125 -21.25 12.53 -18.07
C THR A 125 -20.48 12.49 -16.76
N ALA A 126 -20.79 13.40 -15.84
CA ALA A 126 -20.19 13.39 -14.50
C ALA A 126 -20.49 12.05 -13.80
N PRO A 127 -19.70 11.65 -12.78
CA PRO A 127 -19.91 10.36 -12.13
C PRO A 127 -21.34 10.18 -11.61
N GLU A 128 -21.89 9.01 -11.91
CA GLU A 128 -23.25 8.59 -11.58
C GLU A 128 -23.20 7.33 -10.72
N TRP A 129 -24.22 7.15 -9.90
CA TRP A 129 -24.34 5.98 -9.03
C TRP A 129 -25.78 5.48 -8.90
N CYS A 130 -25.91 4.17 -8.75
CA CYS A 130 -27.15 3.53 -8.28
C CYS A 130 -26.82 2.32 -7.42
N ARG A 131 -27.81 1.86 -6.65
CA ARG A 131 -27.71 0.66 -5.82
C ARG A 131 -28.70 -0.40 -6.25
N LYS A 132 -28.38 -1.65 -5.95
CA LYS A 132 -29.27 -2.80 -6.12
C LYS A 132 -29.09 -3.77 -4.96
N ASP A 133 -30.20 -4.24 -4.40
CA ASP A 133 -30.15 -5.31 -3.42
C ASP A 133 -29.84 -6.64 -4.12
N ILE A 134 -28.81 -7.33 -3.61
CA ILE A 134 -28.35 -8.61 -4.12
C ILE A 134 -28.19 -9.61 -2.97
N ASN A 135 -28.10 -10.89 -3.31
CA ASN A 135 -27.66 -11.91 -2.37
C ASN A 135 -26.26 -12.35 -2.75
N GLN A 136 -25.26 -11.97 -1.96
CA GLN A 136 -23.88 -12.38 -2.16
C GLN A 136 -23.74 -13.85 -1.80
N THR A 137 -23.48 -14.68 -2.79
CA THR A 137 -23.23 -16.11 -2.61
C THR A 137 -21.74 -16.39 -2.48
N TYR A 138 -21.38 -17.15 -1.46
CA TYR A 138 -20.04 -17.70 -1.30
C TYR A 138 -20.02 -19.13 -1.83
N TYR A 139 -19.08 -19.40 -2.73
CA TYR A 139 -18.94 -20.70 -3.37
C TYR A 139 -17.76 -21.49 -2.80
N ASN A 140 -17.91 -22.81 -2.77
CA ASN A 140 -16.82 -23.76 -2.66
C ASN A 140 -16.76 -24.58 -3.95
N GLY A 141 -15.82 -24.26 -4.84
CA GLY A 141 -15.84 -24.77 -6.20
C GLY A 141 -17.15 -24.42 -6.91
N SER A 142 -17.91 -25.43 -7.34
CA SER A 142 -19.20 -25.25 -8.03
C SER A 142 -20.41 -25.21 -7.10
N VAL A 143 -20.23 -25.38 -5.78
CA VAL A 143 -21.33 -25.52 -4.81
C VAL A 143 -21.50 -24.21 -4.04
N ALA A 144 -22.73 -23.68 -3.95
CA ALA A 144 -23.05 -22.52 -3.12
C ALA A 144 -23.09 -22.93 -1.63
N HIS A 145 -22.31 -22.25 -0.80
CA HIS A 145 -22.11 -22.59 0.62
C HIS A 145 -22.82 -21.63 1.58
N ALA A 146 -22.90 -20.35 1.23
CA ALA A 146 -23.61 -19.33 2.01
C ALA A 146 -24.19 -18.26 1.08
N SER A 147 -25.28 -17.64 1.50
CA SER A 147 -25.93 -16.54 0.77
C SER A 147 -26.31 -15.45 1.75
N VAL A 148 -25.74 -14.26 1.58
CA VAL A 148 -25.88 -13.15 2.51
C VAL A 148 -26.50 -11.95 1.77
N PRO A 149 -27.56 -11.33 2.29
CA PRO A 149 -28.10 -10.09 1.72
C PRO A 149 -27.02 -9.00 1.71
N ALA A 150 -26.80 -8.38 0.56
CA ALA A 150 -25.81 -7.33 0.36
C ALA A 150 -26.35 -6.26 -0.59
N VAL A 151 -25.75 -5.07 -0.55
CA VAL A 151 -26.08 -4.01 -1.50
C VAL A 151 -24.98 -3.92 -2.55
N GLN A 152 -25.32 -4.03 -3.82
CA GLN A 152 -24.42 -3.75 -4.92
C GLN A 152 -24.53 -2.28 -5.32
N CYS A 153 -23.42 -1.57 -5.24
CA CYS A 153 -23.24 -0.20 -5.68
C CYS A 153 -22.63 -0.19 -7.08
N ARG A 154 -23.29 0.47 -8.01
CA ARG A 154 -22.81 0.62 -9.38
C ARG A 154 -22.37 2.04 -9.59
N LEU A 155 -21.11 2.23 -9.93
CA LEU A 155 -20.51 3.54 -10.21
C LEU A 155 -20.20 3.62 -11.69
N THR A 156 -20.66 4.69 -12.34
CA THR A 156 -20.34 5.02 -13.72
C THR A 156 -19.54 6.32 -13.72
N PHE A 157 -18.37 6.34 -14.35
CA PHE A 157 -17.49 7.51 -14.33
C PHE A 157 -16.68 7.67 -15.62
N PRO A 158 -16.37 8.92 -16.01
CA PRO A 158 -15.64 9.19 -17.24
C PRO A 158 -14.14 9.13 -17.02
N VAL A 159 -13.45 8.47 -17.93
CA VAL A 159 -12.00 8.62 -18.11
C VAL A 159 -11.79 9.63 -19.23
N HIS A 160 -11.35 10.83 -18.87
CA HIS A 160 -11.25 11.96 -19.81
C HIS A 160 -10.08 11.85 -20.80
N THR A 161 -9.05 11.11 -20.42
CA THR A 161 -7.81 10.89 -21.17
C THR A 161 -7.27 9.52 -20.83
N ASP A 162 -6.63 8.88 -21.80
CA ASP A 162 -6.09 7.53 -21.64
C ASP A 162 -5.12 7.49 -20.44
N MET A 163 -5.26 6.46 -19.60
CA MET A 163 -4.42 6.18 -18.45
C MET A 163 -3.47 5.03 -18.80
N GLU A 164 -2.19 5.36 -18.94
CA GLU A 164 -1.14 4.39 -19.27
C GLU A 164 -0.79 3.51 -18.05
N PRO A 165 -0.40 2.24 -18.27
CA PRO A 165 0.11 1.39 -17.21
C PRO A 165 1.40 1.97 -16.60
N PRO A 166 1.69 1.69 -15.32
CA PRO A 166 2.86 2.24 -14.66
C PRO A 166 4.16 1.65 -15.24
N LEU A 167 5.19 2.50 -15.37
CA LEU A 167 6.54 2.06 -15.70
C LEU A 167 7.13 1.27 -14.52
N SER A 168 7.49 0.01 -14.79
CA SER A 168 8.00 -0.97 -13.83
C SER A 168 9.15 -0.43 -12.98
N GLY A 169 8.85 -0.12 -11.72
CA GLY A 169 9.84 0.11 -10.67
C GLY A 169 10.18 -1.21 -10.00
N LYS A 170 11.41 -1.71 -10.21
CA LYS A 170 11.93 -2.89 -9.50
C LYS A 170 12.10 -2.58 -8.01
N ALA A 171 11.54 -3.42 -7.15
CA ALA A 171 11.61 -3.28 -5.71
C ALA A 171 12.97 -3.73 -5.13
N VAL A 172 13.47 -3.00 -4.15
CA VAL A 172 14.63 -3.34 -3.30
C VAL A 172 14.12 -3.58 -1.89
N SER A 173 14.68 -4.58 -1.21
CA SER A 173 14.30 -5.00 0.13
C SER A 173 15.00 -4.18 1.23
N ALA A 174 14.30 -3.99 2.35
CA ALA A 174 14.89 -3.53 3.61
C ALA A 174 14.18 -4.23 4.77
N GLY A 175 14.94 -5.00 5.55
CA GLY A 175 14.44 -5.87 6.59
C GLY A 175 14.10 -5.19 7.93
N THR A 176 13.54 -6.00 8.83
CA THR A 176 13.07 -5.73 10.21
C THR A 176 11.68 -5.07 10.19
N ILE A 177 10.63 -5.57 10.85
CA ILE A 177 10.41 -5.59 12.31
C ILE A 177 9.42 -6.69 12.74
N ARG A 178 9.58 -7.07 14.02
CA ARG A 178 9.12 -8.18 14.86
C ARG A 178 7.63 -8.26 15.26
N SER A 179 7.27 -9.52 15.58
CA SER A 179 6.55 -10.04 16.77
C SER A 179 5.05 -9.78 16.92
N SER A 180 4.34 -10.87 17.19
CA SER A 180 2.89 -11.04 17.26
C SER A 180 2.23 -10.42 18.49
N ASP A 181 1.27 -9.52 18.26
CA ASP A 181 0.31 -9.01 19.24
C ASP A 181 -1.13 -9.43 18.85
N CYS A 182 -1.47 -10.73 18.93
CA CYS A 182 -2.85 -11.22 18.66
C CYS A 182 -3.87 -10.92 19.80
N THR A 183 -3.52 -10.10 20.79
CA THR A 183 -4.44 -9.69 21.88
C THR A 183 -5.39 -8.60 21.37
N PRO A 184 -6.71 -8.62 21.63
CA PRO A 184 -7.49 -9.47 22.54
C PRO A 184 -8.28 -10.63 21.89
N LEU A 185 -8.26 -10.82 20.56
CA LEU A 185 -8.98 -11.90 19.88
C LEU A 185 -8.10 -13.13 19.69
N THR A 186 -7.86 -13.87 20.77
CA THR A 186 -7.00 -15.07 20.77
C THR A 186 -7.79 -16.37 20.77
N THR A 187 -8.75 -16.54 21.68
CA THR A 187 -9.45 -17.82 21.91
C THR A 187 -10.91 -17.60 22.32
N VAL A 188 -11.75 -18.60 22.04
CA VAL A 188 -13.12 -18.72 22.58
C VAL A 188 -13.32 -20.08 23.20
N ASN A 189 -14.03 -20.12 24.32
CA ASN A 189 -14.48 -21.36 24.93
C ASN A 189 -15.68 -21.90 24.13
N ASP A 190 -15.44 -22.94 23.33
CA ASP A 190 -16.48 -23.68 22.61
C ASP A 190 -16.66 -25.04 23.31
N ASN A 191 -17.84 -25.26 23.91
CA ASN A 191 -18.20 -26.49 24.63
C ASN A 191 -17.19 -26.93 25.73
N GLY A 192 -16.56 -25.97 26.43
CA GLY A 192 -15.57 -26.25 27.48
C GLY A 192 -14.13 -26.43 26.99
N VAL A 193 -13.89 -26.27 25.69
CA VAL A 193 -12.55 -26.31 25.07
C VAL A 193 -12.21 -24.94 24.48
N ASP A 194 -11.06 -24.38 24.86
CA ASP A 194 -10.58 -23.11 24.30
C ASP A 194 -10.01 -23.34 22.90
N LYS A 195 -10.70 -22.82 21.88
CA LYS A 195 -10.27 -22.88 20.47
C LYS A 195 -9.73 -21.52 20.02
N PRO A 196 -8.57 -21.48 19.34
CA PRO A 196 -8.03 -20.24 18.78
C PRO A 196 -8.77 -19.79 17.53
N TYR A 197 -8.88 -18.47 17.37
CA TYR A 197 -9.32 -17.89 16.11
C TYR A 197 -8.27 -18.06 15.02
N TYR A 198 -8.70 -18.42 13.81
CA TYR A 198 -7.85 -18.45 12.64
C TYR A 198 -8.49 -17.65 11.50
N PRO A 199 -7.85 -16.60 10.95
CA PRO A 199 -6.70 -15.90 11.51
C PRO A 199 -7.02 -15.15 12.82
N CYS A 200 -6.05 -15.03 13.73
CA CYS A 200 -6.22 -14.31 15.01
C CYS A 200 -5.99 -12.80 14.89
N GLY A 201 -6.48 -12.07 15.90
CA GLY A 201 -6.19 -10.64 16.06
C GLY A 201 -7.22 -9.70 15.41
N LEU A 202 -7.25 -8.46 15.90
CA LEU A 202 -8.22 -7.45 15.47
C LEU A 202 -8.07 -7.08 14.00
N ALA A 203 -6.82 -6.94 13.52
CA ALA A 203 -6.55 -6.59 12.14
C ALA A 203 -7.12 -7.62 11.15
N ALA A 204 -6.98 -8.92 11.47
CA ALA A 204 -7.50 -9.99 10.63
C ALA A 204 -9.04 -10.10 10.74
N ASN A 205 -9.61 -9.91 11.93
CA ASN A 205 -11.06 -9.87 12.11
C ASN A 205 -11.69 -8.67 11.38
N SER A 206 -11.01 -7.53 11.29
CA SER A 206 -11.52 -6.32 10.64
C SER A 206 -11.12 -6.20 9.17
N VAL A 207 -10.88 -7.31 8.47
CA VAL A 207 -10.54 -7.29 7.04
C VAL A 207 -11.63 -6.63 6.23
N PHE A 208 -11.20 -5.67 5.40
CA PHE A 208 -12.05 -5.04 4.43
C PHE A 208 -12.57 -6.07 3.42
N ASN A 209 -13.89 -6.16 3.24
CA ASN A 209 -14.54 -7.23 2.51
C ASN A 209 -15.47 -6.76 1.38
N ASP A 210 -15.46 -5.48 1.00
CA ASP A 210 -16.13 -5.08 -0.26
C ASP A 210 -15.40 -5.72 -1.45
N THR A 211 -16.15 -6.08 -2.49
CA THR A 211 -15.59 -6.64 -3.73
C THR A 211 -15.81 -5.71 -4.90
N PHE A 212 -14.86 -5.67 -5.83
CA PHE A 212 -14.88 -4.77 -6.99
C PHE A 212 -14.80 -5.58 -8.28
N THR A 213 -15.63 -5.28 -9.26
CA THR A 213 -15.49 -5.82 -10.61
C THR A 213 -14.45 -5.05 -11.41
N SER A 214 -13.81 -5.71 -12.36
CA SER A 214 -13.02 -5.04 -13.41
C SER A 214 -13.86 -3.95 -14.11
N PRO A 215 -13.32 -2.75 -14.33
CA PRO A 215 -14.05 -1.67 -15.01
C PRO A 215 -14.51 -2.08 -16.42
N PHE A 216 -15.76 -1.81 -16.75
CA PHE A 216 -16.35 -2.10 -18.05
C PHE A 216 -16.51 -0.83 -18.87
N LEU A 217 -15.85 -0.74 -20.03
CA LEU A 217 -15.96 0.39 -20.94
C LEU A 217 -17.30 0.32 -21.68
N GLN A 218 -18.21 1.26 -21.41
CA GLN A 218 -19.54 1.30 -22.02
C GLN A 218 -19.53 1.92 -23.42
N ASN A 219 -18.76 2.98 -23.64
CA ASN A 219 -18.68 3.68 -24.91
C ASN A 219 -17.24 4.16 -25.20
N VAL A 220 -16.77 3.93 -26.43
CA VAL A 220 -15.45 4.40 -26.88
C VAL A 220 -15.61 5.78 -27.52
N ALA A 221 -14.74 6.73 -27.17
CA ALA A 221 -14.69 8.03 -27.84
C ALA A 221 -14.49 7.85 -29.37
N GLY A 222 -15.42 8.36 -30.18
CA GLY A 222 -15.34 8.34 -31.65
C GLY A 222 -16.06 7.19 -32.37
N ALA A 223 -16.78 6.31 -31.66
CA ALA A 223 -17.57 5.26 -32.30
C ALA A 223 -18.85 5.83 -32.95
N THR A 224 -18.89 5.90 -34.29
CA THR A 224 -20.03 6.33 -35.10
C THR A 224 -21.11 5.26 -35.29
N ASN A 225 -20.90 4.04 -34.79
CA ASN A 225 -21.82 2.92 -34.93
C ASN A 225 -22.16 2.32 -33.56
N SER A 226 -23.45 2.20 -33.27
CA SER A 226 -24.06 1.64 -32.06
C SER A 226 -23.79 0.15 -31.79
N ASN A 227 -22.76 -0.43 -32.42
CA ASN A 227 -22.34 -1.84 -32.31
C ASN A 227 -20.92 -1.99 -31.74
N SER A 228 -20.40 -0.97 -31.05
CA SER A 228 -19.19 -1.15 -30.25
C SER A 228 -19.61 -1.85 -28.95
N SER A 229 -19.55 -3.19 -28.97
CA SER A 229 -19.71 -3.99 -27.75
C SER A 229 -18.67 -3.52 -26.74
N GLY A 230 -19.13 -3.03 -25.58
CA GLY A 230 -18.26 -2.56 -24.52
C GLY A 230 -17.20 -3.59 -24.13
N THR A 231 -16.03 -3.12 -23.71
CA THR A 231 -14.88 -3.98 -23.41
C THR A 231 -14.52 -3.89 -21.94
N THR A 232 -14.40 -5.03 -21.28
CA THR A 232 -13.89 -5.09 -19.91
C THR A 232 -12.40 -4.78 -19.88
N TYR A 233 -12.01 -3.83 -19.03
CA TYR A 233 -10.63 -3.56 -18.68
C TYR A 233 -10.22 -4.53 -17.57
N ASN A 234 -9.55 -5.62 -17.94
CA ASN A 234 -9.30 -6.74 -17.04
C ASN A 234 -8.27 -6.35 -15.98
N MET A 235 -8.71 -6.23 -14.73
CA MET A 235 -7.82 -5.98 -13.62
C MET A 235 -7.40 -7.29 -12.95
N LYS A 236 -6.11 -7.42 -12.63
CA LYS A 236 -5.58 -8.50 -11.79
C LYS A 236 -5.93 -8.19 -10.34
N ASN A 237 -6.57 -9.12 -9.64
CA ASN A 237 -6.99 -8.98 -8.24
C ASN A 237 -6.22 -9.89 -7.27
N ASN A 238 -5.74 -11.05 -7.74
CA ASN A 238 -5.03 -12.05 -6.94
C ASN A 238 -3.68 -12.45 -7.56
N SER A 239 -3.07 -11.57 -8.34
CA SER A 239 -1.71 -11.79 -8.86
C SER A 239 -0.89 -10.51 -8.84
N ASP A 240 0.21 -10.55 -8.07
CA ASP A 240 1.17 -9.46 -7.92
C ASP A 240 0.56 -8.15 -7.37
N VAL A 241 -0.47 -8.25 -6.53
CA VAL A 241 -1.11 -7.14 -5.83
C VAL A 241 -0.42 -6.86 -4.49
N SER A 242 -0.03 -7.92 -3.79
CA SER A 242 0.83 -7.90 -2.60
C SER A 242 2.31 -7.76 -3.00
N TRP A 243 3.19 -7.45 -2.03
CA TRP A 243 4.64 -7.54 -2.29
C TRP A 243 5.08 -9.00 -2.29
N SER A 244 6.11 -9.33 -3.08
CA SER A 244 6.70 -10.67 -3.07
C SER A 244 7.19 -11.07 -1.67
N SER A 245 7.75 -10.14 -0.91
CA SER A 245 8.18 -10.37 0.47
C SER A 245 7.03 -10.61 1.44
N ASP A 246 5.84 -10.03 1.17
CA ASP A 246 4.65 -10.30 1.99
C ASP A 246 4.19 -11.72 1.71
N ARG A 247 4.11 -12.12 0.42
CA ARG A 247 3.70 -13.49 0.00
C ARG A 247 4.53 -14.57 0.69
N GLU A 248 5.84 -14.39 0.76
CA GLU A 248 6.77 -15.34 1.41
C GLU A 248 6.53 -15.53 2.92
N LEU A 249 5.82 -14.61 3.58
CA LEU A 249 5.44 -14.73 5.00
C LEU A 249 4.19 -15.60 5.21
N TYR A 250 3.39 -15.80 4.18
CA TYR A 250 2.19 -16.62 4.23
C TYR A 250 2.48 -18.00 3.65
N GLY A 251 1.89 -19.01 4.25
CA GLY A 251 2.03 -20.40 3.84
C GLY A 251 0.90 -21.25 4.39
N PRO A 252 0.88 -22.55 4.05
CA PRO A 252 -0.20 -23.42 4.44
C PRO A 252 -0.24 -23.53 5.97
N THR A 253 -1.45 -23.45 6.53
CA THR A 253 -1.63 -23.61 7.96
C THR A 253 -1.27 -25.03 8.40
N LYS A 254 -0.76 -25.14 9.64
CA LYS A 254 -0.52 -26.43 10.29
C LYS A 254 -1.68 -26.84 11.20
N TYR A 255 -2.66 -25.96 11.39
CA TYR A 255 -3.86 -26.27 12.16
C TYR A 255 -4.75 -27.24 11.40
N LYS A 256 -5.44 -28.11 12.15
CA LYS A 256 -6.60 -28.83 11.62
C LYS A 256 -7.82 -27.93 11.76
N TRP A 257 -8.70 -27.92 10.77
CA TRP A 257 -9.85 -27.01 10.75
C TRP A 257 -10.84 -27.23 11.91
N ALA A 258 -10.88 -28.46 12.46
CA ALA A 258 -11.67 -28.78 13.66
C ALA A 258 -11.13 -28.13 14.96
N ASP A 259 -9.85 -27.77 14.99
CA ASP A 259 -9.14 -27.25 16.17
C ASP A 259 -9.14 -25.71 16.22
N VAL A 260 -9.68 -25.05 15.19
CA VAL A 260 -9.73 -23.58 15.07
C VAL A 260 -11.16 -23.09 14.89
N ILE A 261 -11.40 -21.82 15.19
CA ILE A 261 -12.71 -21.19 15.02
C ILE A 261 -12.62 -19.93 14.14
N VAL A 262 -13.73 -19.63 13.47
CA VAL A 262 -13.87 -18.48 12.56
C VAL A 262 -13.93 -17.18 13.37
N PRO A 263 -13.23 -16.11 12.96
CA PRO A 263 -13.36 -14.79 13.59
C PRO A 263 -14.80 -14.23 13.54
N PRO A 264 -15.25 -13.43 14.53
CA PRO A 264 -16.63 -12.97 14.61
C PRO A 264 -17.18 -12.28 13.35
N ASN A 265 -16.37 -11.45 12.68
CA ASN A 265 -16.79 -10.73 11.47
C ASN A 265 -16.72 -11.59 10.19
N TRP A 266 -16.25 -12.84 10.31
CA TRP A 266 -16.12 -13.77 9.20
C TRP A 266 -17.25 -14.83 9.22
N VAL A 267 -18.10 -14.83 10.25
CA VAL A 267 -19.18 -15.80 10.43
C VAL A 267 -20.16 -15.82 9.25
N GLU A 268 -20.46 -14.66 8.66
CA GLU A 268 -21.31 -14.60 7.46
C GLU A 268 -20.69 -15.28 6.24
N ARG A 269 -19.35 -15.25 6.14
CA ARG A 269 -18.59 -15.95 5.09
C ARG A 269 -18.49 -17.45 5.39
N TYR A 270 -18.34 -17.83 6.66
CA TYR A 270 -18.18 -19.22 7.11
C TYR A 270 -19.23 -19.60 8.18
N PRO A 271 -20.51 -19.74 7.80
CA PRO A 271 -21.60 -19.93 8.77
C PRO A 271 -21.52 -21.28 9.50
N ASN A 272 -20.92 -22.29 8.87
CA ASN A 272 -20.79 -23.65 9.42
C ASN A 272 -19.39 -23.92 10.01
N ASN A 273 -18.65 -22.86 10.39
CA ASN A 273 -17.22 -22.92 10.70
C ASN A 273 -16.34 -23.44 9.54
N TYR A 274 -15.05 -23.63 9.79
CA TYR A 274 -14.13 -24.20 8.83
C TYR A 274 -14.30 -25.71 8.70
N SER A 275 -14.15 -26.20 7.47
CA SER A 275 -14.07 -27.61 7.13
C SER A 275 -12.85 -27.87 6.24
N ASP A 276 -12.48 -29.14 6.05
CA ASP A 276 -11.39 -29.52 5.13
C ASP A 276 -11.63 -29.03 3.70
N ASP A 277 -12.90 -28.94 3.28
CA ASP A 277 -13.25 -28.47 1.95
C ASP A 277 -13.45 -26.95 1.89
N TYR A 278 -13.81 -26.29 3.00
CA TYR A 278 -14.18 -24.88 3.01
C TYR A 278 -13.49 -24.11 4.13
N HIS A 279 -12.36 -23.50 3.78
CA HIS A 279 -11.51 -22.71 4.67
C HIS A 279 -10.84 -21.57 3.88
N PRO A 280 -10.32 -20.53 4.55
CA PRO A 280 -9.57 -19.47 3.89
C PRO A 280 -8.22 -20.00 3.40
N ASP A 281 -7.83 -19.56 2.22
CA ASP A 281 -6.50 -19.77 1.64
C ASP A 281 -5.71 -18.46 1.71
N LEU A 282 -5.14 -18.18 2.89
CA LEU A 282 -4.42 -16.92 3.16
C LEU A 282 -3.10 -16.80 2.39
N GLU A 283 -2.56 -17.92 1.88
CA GLU A 283 -1.33 -17.95 1.08
C GLU A 283 -1.56 -17.34 -0.30
N ASN A 284 -2.71 -17.63 -0.92
CA ASN A 284 -3.08 -17.10 -2.22
C ASN A 284 -4.03 -15.88 -2.15
N ASP A 285 -4.51 -15.51 -0.96
CA ASP A 285 -5.33 -14.31 -0.75
C ASP A 285 -4.46 -13.05 -0.61
N GLU A 286 -3.97 -12.54 -1.75
CA GLU A 286 -3.13 -11.35 -1.77
C GLU A 286 -3.83 -10.09 -1.20
N ALA A 287 -5.16 -10.00 -1.30
CA ALA A 287 -5.95 -8.90 -0.73
C ALA A 287 -5.90 -8.92 0.80
N PHE A 288 -6.00 -10.10 1.41
CA PHE A 288 -5.78 -10.29 2.85
C PHE A 288 -4.36 -9.88 3.26
N GLN A 289 -3.35 -10.25 2.48
CA GLN A 289 -1.95 -9.92 2.78
C GLN A 289 -1.69 -8.40 2.74
N VAL A 290 -2.28 -7.71 1.75
CA VAL A 290 -2.24 -6.24 1.67
C VAL A 290 -2.94 -5.60 2.88
N TRP A 291 -4.05 -6.18 3.33
CA TRP A 291 -4.75 -5.69 4.53
C TRP A 291 -3.89 -5.80 5.79
N MET A 292 -3.27 -6.97 6.00
CA MET A 292 -2.47 -7.29 7.19
C MET A 292 -1.22 -6.40 7.35
N ARG A 293 -0.73 -5.79 6.27
CA ARG A 293 0.31 -4.74 6.35
C ARG A 293 -0.27 -3.45 6.91
N LEU A 294 -0.23 -3.27 8.23
CA LEU A 294 -0.86 -2.12 8.91
C LEU A 294 -0.42 -0.77 8.34
N ALA A 295 -1.37 0.16 8.24
CA ALA A 295 -1.10 1.54 7.86
C ALA A 295 -0.60 2.34 9.07
N GLY A 296 0.31 3.30 8.82
CA GLY A 296 0.82 4.19 9.88
C GLY A 296 -0.09 5.37 10.22
N LEU A 297 -1.10 5.64 9.38
CA LEU A 297 -2.02 6.78 9.48
C LEU A 297 -3.48 6.31 9.41
N PRO A 298 -4.44 7.05 9.99
CA PRO A 298 -5.87 6.70 9.96
C PRO A 298 -6.50 6.82 8.57
N THR A 299 -5.95 7.69 7.72
CA THR A 299 -6.29 7.76 6.29
C THR A 299 -5.21 7.01 5.53
N PHE A 300 -5.61 5.98 4.79
CA PHE A 300 -4.69 5.12 4.06
C PHE A 300 -5.35 4.51 2.84
N SER A 301 -4.55 4.14 1.85
CA SER A 301 -4.99 3.41 0.66
C SER A 301 -4.43 1.98 0.67
N LYS A 302 -5.20 1.05 0.11
CA LYS A 302 -4.83 -0.36 -0.06
C LYS A 302 -5.04 -0.73 -1.51
N LEU A 303 -4.06 -1.36 -2.12
CA LEU A 303 -4.18 -1.83 -3.50
C LEU A 303 -5.08 -3.07 -3.52
N VAL A 304 -6.14 -3.03 -4.33
CA VAL A 304 -7.06 -4.16 -4.49
C VAL A 304 -6.92 -4.81 -5.86
N GLN A 305 -6.71 -4.01 -6.90
CA GLN A 305 -6.53 -4.51 -8.26
C GLN A 305 -5.48 -3.69 -9.01
N ARG A 306 -4.82 -4.30 -10.00
CA ARG A 306 -3.86 -3.63 -10.89
C ARG A 306 -3.94 -4.16 -12.32
N ASN A 307 -3.55 -3.34 -13.29
CA ASN A 307 -3.29 -3.77 -14.66
C ASN A 307 -2.01 -3.07 -15.13
N ASP A 308 -1.05 -3.85 -15.60
CA ASP A 308 0.27 -3.39 -16.06
C ASP A 308 0.47 -3.57 -17.57
N ASP A 309 -0.47 -4.25 -18.24
CA ASP A 309 -0.33 -4.73 -19.60
C ASP A 309 -1.12 -3.86 -20.59
N ASP A 310 -2.25 -3.29 -20.15
CA ASP A 310 -3.19 -2.57 -20.99
C ASP A 310 -3.34 -1.10 -20.57
N THR A 311 -3.46 -0.21 -21.55
CA THR A 311 -3.86 1.20 -21.35
C THR A 311 -5.38 1.29 -21.17
N MET A 312 -5.82 1.97 -20.11
CA MET A 312 -7.24 2.30 -19.92
C MET A 312 -7.58 3.47 -20.83
N LYS A 313 -8.38 3.23 -21.87
CA LYS A 313 -8.75 4.22 -22.88
C LYS A 313 -9.71 5.27 -22.31
N SER A 314 -9.81 6.42 -22.96
CA SER A 314 -10.83 7.42 -22.65
C SER A 314 -12.24 6.96 -23.07
N GLY A 315 -13.22 7.18 -22.19
CA GLY A 315 -14.61 6.72 -22.34
C GLY A 315 -15.35 6.60 -21.00
N GLN A 316 -16.61 6.15 -21.01
CA GLN A 316 -17.32 5.85 -19.76
C GLN A 316 -17.04 4.45 -19.26
N TYR A 317 -16.67 4.35 -17.99
CA TYR A 317 -16.46 3.09 -17.32
C TYR A 317 -17.51 2.85 -16.25
N GLN A 318 -17.84 1.58 -16.07
CA GLN A 318 -18.72 1.10 -15.04
C GLN A 318 -18.00 0.12 -14.12
N VAL A 319 -18.14 0.29 -12.81
CA VAL A 319 -17.62 -0.63 -11.79
C VAL A 319 -18.76 -0.99 -10.84
N ASN A 320 -18.93 -2.29 -10.59
CA ASN A 320 -19.84 -2.79 -9.57
C ASN A 320 -19.05 -3.11 -8.31
N ILE A 321 -19.54 -2.59 -7.18
CA ILE A 321 -18.97 -2.76 -5.84
C ILE A 321 -19.99 -3.48 -4.99
N THR A 322 -19.64 -4.64 -4.43
CA THR A 322 -20.49 -5.29 -3.43
C THR A 322 -20.17 -4.71 -2.06
N HIS A 323 -21.12 -3.98 -1.48
CA HIS A 323 -20.97 -3.28 -0.22
C HIS A 323 -21.23 -4.23 0.96
N LEU A 324 -20.16 -4.71 1.61
CA LEU A 324 -20.20 -5.57 2.79
C LEU A 324 -19.62 -4.88 4.03
N PHE A 325 -18.71 -3.91 3.85
CA PHE A 325 -17.98 -3.27 4.93
C PHE A 325 -18.59 -1.91 5.30
N ASN A 326 -19.45 -1.85 6.31
CA ASN A 326 -20.10 -0.58 6.68
C ASN A 326 -19.17 0.35 7.49
N VAL A 327 -18.71 1.45 6.87
CA VAL A 327 -17.86 2.46 7.52
C VAL A 327 -18.63 3.58 8.23
N THR A 328 -19.88 3.80 7.86
CA THR A 328 -20.66 4.95 8.36
C THR A 328 -21.05 4.74 9.83
N ALA A 329 -21.16 3.49 10.29
CA ALA A 329 -21.50 3.13 11.67
C ALA A 329 -20.50 3.68 12.72
N TYR A 330 -19.26 3.96 12.31
CA TYR A 330 -18.22 4.52 13.17
C TYR A 330 -17.66 5.85 12.63
N GLY A 331 -18.40 6.52 11.74
CA GLY A 331 -18.06 7.84 11.22
C GLY A 331 -16.88 7.86 10.24
N GLY A 332 -16.54 6.72 9.64
CA GLY A 332 -15.51 6.63 8.61
C GLY A 332 -16.05 6.89 7.21
N THR A 333 -15.13 7.08 6.26
CA THR A 333 -15.42 7.11 4.82
C THR A 333 -14.56 6.08 4.07
N LYS A 334 -15.04 5.65 2.90
CA LYS A 334 -14.35 4.76 1.97
C LYS A 334 -14.59 5.23 0.54
N SER A 335 -13.52 5.19 -0.24
CA SER A 335 -13.54 5.63 -1.63
C SER A 335 -12.82 4.62 -2.51
N ILE A 336 -13.27 4.49 -3.75
CA ILE A 336 -12.48 3.84 -4.79
C ILE A 336 -11.53 4.88 -5.37
N VAL A 337 -10.26 4.51 -5.50
CA VAL A 337 -9.20 5.35 -6.08
C VAL A 337 -8.65 4.63 -7.30
N ILE A 338 -8.81 5.23 -8.49
CA ILE A 338 -8.23 4.75 -9.74
C ILE A 338 -7.16 5.76 -10.14
N SER A 339 -5.91 5.32 -10.13
CA SER A 339 -4.76 6.23 -10.28
C SER A 339 -3.67 5.60 -11.13
N THR A 340 -3.01 6.41 -11.96
CA THR A 340 -1.73 6.03 -12.57
C THR A 340 -0.59 6.28 -11.59
N ARG A 341 0.45 5.43 -11.61
CA ARG A 341 1.65 5.67 -10.80
C ARG A 341 2.75 6.29 -11.63
N THR A 342 3.48 7.20 -11.01
CA THR A 342 4.79 7.65 -11.48
C THR A 342 5.89 7.03 -10.63
N VAL A 343 7.15 7.31 -10.95
CA VAL A 343 8.32 6.85 -10.18
C VAL A 343 8.25 7.25 -8.70
N MET A 344 7.48 8.30 -8.38
CA MET A 344 7.31 8.81 -7.02
C MET A 344 6.04 8.27 -6.33
N GLY A 345 5.25 7.42 -6.99
CA GLY A 345 3.96 6.92 -6.51
C GLY A 345 2.76 7.59 -7.20
N GLY A 346 1.60 7.51 -6.55
CA GLY A 346 0.41 8.28 -6.88
C GLY A 346 0.31 9.52 -6.00
N ASP A 347 -0.61 10.43 -6.35
CA ASP A 347 -0.98 11.60 -5.55
C ASP A 347 -2.10 11.16 -4.60
N VAL A 348 -1.81 10.74 -3.36
CA VAL A 348 -2.84 10.25 -2.41
C VAL A 348 -2.69 10.90 -1.05
#